data_AF-A0A524ETL3-F1
#
_entry.id   AF-A0A524ETL3-F1
#
_cell.length_a   1.000
_cell.length_b   1.000
_cell.length_c   1.000
_cell.angle_alpha   90.00
_cell.angle_beta   90.00
_cell.angle_gamma   90.00
#
_symmetry.space_group_name_H-M   'P 1'
#
loop_
_entity.id
_entity.type
_entity.pdbx_description
1 polymer ?
#
loop_
_entity_poly.entity_id
_entity_poly.type
_entity_poly.pdbx_seq_one_letter_code
_entity_poly.pdbx_strand_id
1 'polypeptide(L)'
;MTNNFDEYFSESDYEEIYCDWYEIEGKRKIKELSRQLRTFFNYKKEVIRYRFRSESNFNTLELTTNFLTQKQKFESLSNEFITLIKNFKNQGQSLDEMVRFLYYENKASQINVLSTIMDKLFSFIHYFSEENIHNHPEFLRFIIILAQNICLIKKCLYSQFSEFYEELEINYRALEVELDGLLEKISDLKFKKPIKRLEEKLHS
;
A
#
# COMPACT_ATOMS: atom_id res chain seq x y z
N MET A 1 -13.62 52.80 -30.60
CA MET A 1 -13.99 51.41 -30.91
C MET A 1 -13.31 50.53 -29.88
N THR A 2 -14.00 50.28 -28.78
CA THR A 2 -13.59 49.33 -27.74
C THR A 2 -14.07 47.96 -28.18
N ASN A 3 -13.15 47.12 -28.62
CA ASN A 3 -13.44 45.72 -28.88
C ASN A 3 -13.64 45.03 -27.52
N ASN A 4 -14.90 44.68 -27.24
CA ASN A 4 -15.31 43.82 -26.14
C ASN A 4 -14.58 42.47 -26.25
N PHE A 5 -13.72 42.16 -25.29
CA PHE A 5 -13.18 40.82 -25.04
C PHE A 5 -13.99 40.09 -23.96
N ASP A 6 -15.30 40.29 -23.95
CA ASP A 6 -16.21 39.47 -23.14
C ASP A 6 -16.81 38.40 -24.06
N GLU A 7 -15.97 37.46 -24.47
CA GLU A 7 -16.44 36.16 -24.95
C GLU A 7 -16.92 35.41 -23.70
N TYR A 8 -18.19 35.62 -23.39
CA TYR A 8 -18.91 35.04 -22.28
C TYR A 8 -18.93 33.52 -22.46
N PHE A 9 -18.03 32.80 -21.79
CA PHE A 9 -18.20 31.36 -21.60
C PHE A 9 -19.56 31.14 -20.95
N SER A 10 -20.42 30.35 -21.61
CA SER A 10 -21.77 30.13 -21.11
C SER A 10 -21.72 29.19 -19.90
N GLU A 11 -22.64 29.37 -18.96
CA GLU A 11 -22.75 28.57 -17.73
C GLU A 11 -22.86 27.05 -18.04
N SER A 12 -23.40 26.69 -19.22
CA SER A 12 -23.45 25.31 -19.70
C SER A 12 -22.10 24.74 -20.09
N ASP A 13 -21.18 25.55 -20.62
CA ASP A 13 -19.84 25.08 -20.99
C ASP A 13 -19.02 24.75 -19.73
N TYR A 14 -19.26 25.47 -18.63
CA TYR A 14 -18.66 25.17 -17.32
C TYR A 14 -19.24 23.91 -16.68
N GLU A 15 -20.56 23.70 -16.76
CA GLU A 15 -21.19 22.46 -16.26
C GLU A 15 -20.74 21.23 -17.04
N GLU A 16 -20.63 21.32 -18.37
CA GLU A 16 -20.18 20.20 -19.23
C GLU A 16 -18.71 19.84 -18.96
N ILE A 17 -17.82 20.84 -18.89
CA ILE A 17 -16.40 20.62 -18.52
C ILE A 17 -16.27 20.05 -17.10
N TYR A 18 -17.08 20.53 -16.14
CA TYR A 18 -17.06 20.05 -14.76
C TYR A 18 -17.58 18.60 -14.66
N CYS A 19 -18.62 18.25 -15.42
CA CYS A 19 -19.15 16.88 -15.50
C CYS A 19 -18.13 15.92 -16.11
N ASP A 20 -17.46 16.31 -17.19
CA ASP A 20 -16.41 15.51 -17.83
C ASP A 20 -15.22 15.26 -16.91
N TRP A 21 -14.80 16.29 -16.17
CA TRP A 21 -13.73 16.16 -15.17
C TRP A 21 -14.12 15.22 -14.02
N TYR A 22 -15.36 15.33 -13.55
CA TYR A 22 -15.89 14.46 -12.50
C TYR A 22 -16.02 13.01 -12.97
N GLU A 23 -16.45 12.79 -14.21
CA GLU A 23 -16.56 11.46 -14.80
C GLU A 23 -15.18 10.80 -14.97
N ILE A 24 -14.19 11.55 -15.46
CA ILE A 24 -12.81 11.05 -15.63
C ILE A 24 -12.17 10.73 -14.28
N GLU A 25 -12.21 11.66 -13.33
CA GLU A 25 -11.56 11.51 -12.03
C GLU A 25 -12.28 10.48 -11.16
N GLY A 26 -13.62 10.49 -11.16
CA GLY A 26 -14.45 9.50 -10.48
C GLY A 26 -14.21 8.09 -11.02
N LYS A 27 -14.17 7.90 -12.34
CA LYS A 27 -13.88 6.60 -12.96
C LYS A 27 -12.49 6.09 -12.62
N ARG A 28 -11.48 6.96 -12.63
CA ARG A 28 -10.11 6.62 -12.22
C ARG A 28 -10.08 6.17 -10.76
N LYS A 29 -10.79 6.88 -9.89
CA LYS A 29 -10.84 6.58 -8.46
C LYS A 29 -11.56 5.27 -8.17
N ILE A 30 -12.72 5.02 -8.78
CA ILE A 30 -13.46 3.75 -8.65
C ILE A 30 -12.59 2.58 -9.12
N LYS A 31 -11.89 2.74 -10.25
CA LYS A 31 -10.96 1.72 -10.75
C LYS A 31 -9.85 1.44 -9.73
N GLU A 32 -9.34 2.47 -9.08
CA GLU A 32 -8.31 2.32 -8.06
C GLU A 32 -8.83 1.58 -6.81
N LEU A 33 -9.99 1.97 -6.28
CA LEU A 33 -10.59 1.32 -5.12
C LEU A 33 -10.90 -0.16 -5.42
N SER A 34 -11.43 -0.43 -6.61
CA SER A 34 -11.68 -1.80 -7.10
C SER A 34 -10.39 -2.63 -7.18
N ARG A 35 -9.31 -2.01 -7.67
CA ARG A 35 -7.97 -2.63 -7.72
C ARG A 35 -7.49 -2.98 -6.31
N GLN A 36 -7.67 -2.09 -5.34
CA GLN A 36 -7.26 -2.34 -3.95
C GLN A 36 -8.07 -3.47 -3.28
N LEU A 37 -9.38 -3.54 -3.51
CA LEU A 37 -10.21 -4.65 -3.03
C LEU A 37 -9.78 -5.99 -3.62
N ARG A 38 -9.59 -6.06 -4.94
CA ARG A 38 -9.11 -7.27 -5.61
C ARG A 38 -7.76 -7.72 -5.04
N THR A 39 -6.85 -6.77 -4.86
CA THR A 39 -5.52 -7.00 -4.27
C THR A 39 -5.62 -7.64 -2.89
N PHE A 40 -6.48 -7.09 -2.01
CA PHE A 40 -6.72 -7.65 -0.69
C PHE A 40 -7.26 -9.09 -0.75
N PHE A 41 -8.29 -9.34 -1.58
CA PHE A 41 -8.87 -10.68 -1.71
C PHE A 41 -7.88 -11.71 -2.26
N ASN A 42 -7.00 -11.30 -3.17
CA ASN A 42 -5.91 -12.15 -3.66
C ASN A 42 -4.95 -12.51 -2.53
N TYR A 43 -4.54 -11.56 -1.68
CA TYR A 43 -3.70 -11.89 -0.53
C TYR A 43 -4.38 -12.79 0.48
N LYS A 44 -5.68 -12.56 0.74
CA LYS A 44 -6.47 -13.48 1.57
C LYS A 44 -6.46 -14.91 1.00
N LYS A 45 -6.61 -15.04 -0.31
CA LYS A 45 -6.48 -16.33 -1.02
C LYS A 45 -5.09 -16.93 -0.88
N GLU A 46 -4.02 -16.14 -0.96
CA GLU A 46 -2.65 -16.64 -0.77
C GLU A 46 -2.38 -17.11 0.67
N VAL A 47 -2.93 -16.43 1.70
CA VAL A 47 -2.87 -16.89 3.10
C VAL A 47 -3.62 -18.22 3.28
N ILE A 48 -4.80 -18.37 2.66
CA ILE A 48 -5.54 -19.64 2.66
C ILE A 48 -4.71 -20.75 1.99
N ARG A 49 -4.12 -20.47 0.82
CA ARG A 49 -3.22 -21.42 0.13
C ARG A 49 -2.04 -21.82 1.00
N TYR A 50 -1.43 -20.85 1.70
CA TYR A 50 -0.36 -21.10 2.65
C TYR A 50 -0.77 -22.07 3.76
N ARG A 51 -1.96 -21.87 4.35
CA ARG A 51 -2.51 -22.74 5.40
C ARG A 51 -2.66 -24.19 4.96
N PHE A 52 -3.15 -24.41 3.74
CA PHE A 52 -3.51 -25.74 3.24
C PHE A 52 -2.46 -26.39 2.34
N ARG A 53 -1.26 -25.81 2.22
CA ARG A 53 -0.19 -26.40 1.41
C ARG A 53 0.32 -27.71 2.05
N SER A 54 0.65 -28.69 1.21
CA SER A 54 1.33 -29.90 1.66
C SER A 54 2.80 -29.62 1.99
N GLU A 55 3.33 -30.25 3.05
CA GLU A 55 4.75 -30.11 3.42
C GLU A 55 5.70 -30.63 2.34
N SER A 56 5.27 -31.51 1.45
CA SER A 56 6.06 -31.97 0.30
C SER A 56 6.33 -30.88 -0.76
N ASN A 57 5.59 -29.76 -0.72
CA ASN A 57 5.70 -28.67 -1.70
C ASN A 57 6.66 -27.55 -1.25
N PHE A 58 7.49 -27.77 -0.22
CA PHE A 58 8.59 -26.84 0.12
C PHE A 58 9.68 -26.75 -0.97
N ASN A 59 9.59 -27.56 -2.02
CA ASN A 59 10.48 -27.51 -3.18
C ASN A 59 10.25 -26.20 -3.96
N THR A 60 11.11 -25.23 -3.62
CA THR A 60 11.70 -24.22 -4.51
C THR A 60 10.95 -24.04 -5.83
N LEU A 61 9.88 -23.25 -5.80
CA LEU A 61 9.46 -22.58 -7.04
C LEU A 61 10.64 -21.69 -7.42
N GLU A 62 11.28 -22.00 -8.54
CA GLU A 62 12.36 -21.21 -9.08
C GLU A 62 11.81 -19.79 -9.29
N LEU A 63 12.27 -18.85 -8.47
CA LEU A 63 11.86 -17.47 -8.60
C LEU A 63 12.28 -17.00 -9.99
N THR A 64 11.31 -16.61 -10.81
CA THR A 64 11.62 -16.06 -12.12
C THR A 64 12.52 -14.84 -11.93
N THR A 65 13.47 -14.63 -12.85
CA THR A 65 14.35 -13.45 -12.84
C THR A 65 13.53 -12.15 -12.76
N ASN A 66 12.33 -12.16 -13.35
CA ASN A 66 11.35 -11.09 -13.27
C ASN A 66 10.84 -10.86 -11.85
N PHE A 67 10.40 -11.91 -11.13
CA PHE A 67 9.93 -11.77 -9.74
C PHE A 67 11.02 -11.16 -8.84
N LEU A 68 12.24 -11.67 -8.92
CA LEU A 68 13.37 -11.17 -8.12
C LEU A 68 13.65 -9.69 -8.40
N THR A 69 13.64 -9.31 -9.68
CA THR A 69 13.89 -7.93 -10.10
C THR A 69 12.79 -6.99 -9.60
N GLN A 70 11.52 -7.40 -9.69
CA GLN A 70 10.41 -6.60 -9.17
C GLN A 70 10.46 -6.51 -7.64
N LYS A 71 10.81 -7.61 -6.95
CA LYS A 71 10.96 -7.63 -5.50
C LYS A 71 12.04 -6.65 -5.04
N GLN A 72 13.20 -6.62 -5.69
CA GLN A 72 14.27 -5.67 -5.36
C GLN A 72 13.83 -4.22 -5.54
N LYS A 73 13.14 -3.91 -6.64
CA LYS A 73 12.58 -2.57 -6.89
C LYS A 73 11.58 -2.17 -5.82
N PHE A 74 10.69 -3.09 -5.45
CA PHE A 74 9.70 -2.90 -4.41
C PHE A 74 10.35 -2.67 -3.04
N GLU A 75 11.36 -3.46 -2.67
CA GLU A 75 12.11 -3.30 -1.42
C GLU A 75 12.85 -1.96 -1.36
N SER A 76 13.47 -1.54 -2.47
CA SER A 76 14.10 -0.22 -2.57
C SER A 76 13.09 0.91 -2.36
N LEU A 77 11.95 0.84 -3.04
CA LEU A 77 10.90 1.85 -2.93
C LEU A 77 10.26 1.86 -1.53
N SER A 78 10.13 0.69 -0.91
CA SER A 78 9.63 0.56 0.46
C SER A 78 10.59 1.22 1.46
N ASN A 79 11.90 1.06 1.27
CA ASN A 79 12.90 1.72 2.09
C ASN A 79 12.89 3.24 1.92
N GLU A 80 12.68 3.74 0.69
CA GLU A 80 12.50 5.16 0.41
C GLU A 80 11.27 5.72 1.15
N PHE A 81 10.13 5.03 1.06
CA PHE A 81 8.91 5.36 1.78
C PHE A 81 9.12 5.40 3.31
N ILE A 82 9.73 4.38 3.89
CA ILE A 82 10.02 4.31 5.32
C ILE A 82 10.95 5.45 5.74
N THR A 83 11.96 5.77 4.93
CA THR A 83 12.90 6.87 5.20
C THR A 83 12.19 8.22 5.18
N LEU A 84 11.31 8.45 4.21
CA LEU A 84 10.50 9.68 4.16
C LEU A 84 9.60 9.84 5.38
N ILE A 85 8.90 8.78 5.77
CA ILE A 85 8.08 8.80 6.99
C ILE A 85 8.93 9.13 8.21
N LYS A 86 10.09 8.47 8.38
CA LYS A 86 10.99 8.75 9.50
C LYS A 86 11.49 10.20 9.52
N ASN A 87 11.72 10.79 8.35
CA ASN A 87 12.17 12.17 8.24
C ASN A 87 11.05 13.18 8.56
N PHE A 88 9.80 12.85 8.26
CA PHE A 88 8.64 13.71 8.55
C PHE A 88 8.14 13.59 9.98
N LYS A 89 8.34 12.42 10.59
CA LYS A 89 7.78 12.06 11.88
C LYS A 89 8.72 12.46 13.02
N ASN A 90 8.25 13.32 13.91
CA ASN A 90 8.95 13.62 15.16
C ASN A 90 8.90 12.43 16.13
N GLN A 91 9.86 12.35 17.07
CA GLN A 91 9.85 11.29 18.08
C GLN A 91 8.54 11.29 18.88
N GLY A 92 7.94 10.10 19.04
CA GLY A 92 6.69 9.92 19.77
C GLY A 92 5.41 10.27 19.00
N GLN A 93 5.51 10.93 17.84
CA GLN A 93 4.35 11.28 17.01
C GLN A 93 3.68 10.00 16.46
N SER A 94 2.38 10.02 16.19
CA SER A 94 1.70 8.98 15.41
C SER A 94 1.80 9.25 13.90
N LEU A 95 1.44 8.28 13.05
CA LEU A 95 1.37 8.53 11.60
C LEU A 95 0.26 9.52 11.24
N ASP A 96 -0.89 9.47 11.90
CA ASP A 96 -2.00 10.42 11.71
C ASP A 96 -1.56 11.85 12.05
N GLU A 97 -0.92 12.03 13.20
CA GLU A 97 -0.37 13.31 13.64
C GLU A 97 0.69 13.85 12.66
N MET A 98 1.55 12.99 12.13
CA MET A 98 2.53 13.36 11.12
C MET A 98 1.85 13.87 9.85
N VAL A 99 0.81 13.18 9.35
CA VAL A 99 0.09 13.63 8.15
C VAL A 99 -0.62 14.97 8.39
N ARG A 100 -1.28 15.13 9.54
CA ARG A 100 -1.90 16.41 9.91
C ARG A 100 -0.88 17.54 9.94
N PHE A 101 0.29 17.30 10.54
CA PHE A 101 1.37 18.28 10.57
C PHE A 101 1.82 18.69 9.16
N LEU A 102 1.97 17.75 8.22
CA LEU A 102 2.32 18.05 6.83
C LEU A 102 1.29 18.96 6.15
N TYR A 103 0.00 18.79 6.44
CA TYR A 103 -1.07 19.66 5.96
C TYR A 103 -1.00 21.05 6.58
N TYR A 104 -0.86 21.15 7.91
CA TYR A 104 -0.83 22.44 8.62
C TYR A 104 0.38 23.30 8.21
N GLU A 105 1.54 22.68 8.01
CA GLU A 105 2.76 23.36 7.58
C GLU A 105 2.79 23.66 6.07
N ASN A 106 1.69 23.42 5.35
CA ASN A 106 1.55 23.62 3.91
C ASN A 106 2.68 22.97 3.08
N LYS A 107 3.12 21.77 3.46
CA LYS A 107 4.23 21.07 2.80
C LYS A 107 3.74 20.27 1.59
N ALA A 108 3.05 20.94 0.67
CA ALA A 108 2.43 20.33 -0.51
C ALA A 108 3.42 19.50 -1.35
N SER A 109 4.66 19.95 -1.50
CA SER A 109 5.71 19.20 -2.21
C SER A 109 6.03 17.86 -1.55
N GLN A 110 6.07 17.81 -0.21
CA GLN A 110 6.34 16.58 0.55
C GLN A 110 5.17 15.61 0.46
N ILE A 111 3.94 16.12 0.53
CA ILE A 111 2.71 15.32 0.34
C ILE A 111 2.67 14.74 -1.07
N ASN A 112 3.05 15.49 -2.10
CA ASN A 112 3.10 15.02 -3.48
C ASN A 112 4.14 13.90 -3.67
N VAL A 113 5.33 14.05 -3.08
CA VAL A 113 6.37 13.00 -3.10
C VAL A 113 5.87 11.74 -2.40
N LEU A 114 5.29 11.87 -1.20
CA LEU A 114 4.73 10.76 -0.44
C LEU A 114 3.61 10.04 -1.22
N SER A 115 2.69 10.80 -1.81
CA SER A 115 1.58 10.27 -2.63
C SER A 115 2.09 9.50 -3.84
N THR A 116 3.07 10.06 -4.56
CA THR A 116 3.69 9.41 -5.72
C THR A 116 4.33 8.06 -5.37
N ILE A 117 5.03 7.99 -4.25
CA ILE A 117 5.66 6.75 -3.78
C ILE A 117 4.61 5.74 -3.37
N MET A 118 3.56 6.15 -2.65
CA MET A 118 2.47 5.27 -2.27
C MET A 118 1.73 4.69 -3.48
N ASP A 119 1.48 5.48 -4.53
CA ASP A 119 0.81 4.99 -5.74
C ASP A 119 1.65 3.97 -6.50
N LYS A 120 2.98 4.17 -6.55
CA LYS A 120 3.92 3.18 -7.08
C LYS A 120 3.94 1.92 -6.23
N LEU A 121 3.97 2.05 -4.90
CA LEU A 121 3.92 0.91 -3.98
C LEU A 121 2.61 0.13 -4.14
N PHE A 122 1.46 0.77 -4.20
CA PHE A 122 0.19 0.10 -4.46
C PHE A 122 0.15 -0.61 -5.81
N SER A 123 0.85 -0.10 -6.82
CA SER A 123 0.99 -0.79 -8.10
C SER A 123 1.85 -2.06 -7.99
N PHE A 124 2.94 -2.02 -7.20
CA PHE A 124 3.71 -3.22 -6.88
C PHE A 124 2.95 -4.22 -6.02
N ILE A 125 2.24 -3.73 -5.00
CA ILE A 125 1.40 -4.55 -4.13
C ILE A 125 0.30 -5.20 -4.97
N HIS A 126 -0.30 -4.50 -5.92
CA HIS A 126 -1.23 -5.14 -6.85
C HIS A 126 -0.53 -6.21 -7.71
N TYR A 127 0.63 -5.88 -8.30
CA TYR A 127 1.42 -6.81 -9.10
C TYR A 127 1.69 -8.12 -8.35
N PHE A 128 2.20 -8.08 -7.12
CA PHE A 128 2.49 -9.29 -6.34
C PHE A 128 1.23 -10.04 -5.90
N SER A 129 0.07 -9.39 -5.83
CA SER A 129 -1.19 -10.07 -5.53
C SER A 129 -1.68 -10.93 -6.69
N GLU A 130 -1.28 -10.62 -7.92
CA GLU A 130 -1.59 -11.43 -9.10
C GLU A 130 -0.59 -12.60 -9.28
N GLU A 131 0.50 -12.60 -8.51
CA GLU A 131 1.51 -13.65 -8.47
C GLU A 131 1.19 -14.70 -7.38
N ASN A 132 1.72 -15.92 -7.52
CA ASN A 132 1.55 -16.99 -6.52
C ASN A 132 2.57 -16.85 -5.37
N ILE A 133 2.33 -15.90 -4.45
CA ILE A 133 3.30 -15.58 -3.39
C ILE A 133 3.12 -16.37 -2.08
N HIS A 134 2.17 -17.29 -1.99
CA HIS A 134 1.99 -18.15 -0.81
C HIS A 134 3.26 -18.95 -0.43
N ASN A 135 4.19 -19.19 -1.34
CA ASN A 135 5.46 -19.85 -1.02
C ASN A 135 6.50 -18.93 -0.34
N HIS A 136 6.21 -17.64 -0.24
CA HIS A 136 7.07 -16.62 0.37
C HIS A 136 6.34 -15.88 1.50
N PRO A 137 5.96 -16.58 2.59
CA PRO A 137 5.10 -16.01 3.63
C PRO A 137 5.69 -14.78 4.33
N GLU A 138 7.00 -14.74 4.54
CA GLU A 138 7.67 -13.57 5.14
C GLU A 138 7.59 -12.34 4.24
N PHE A 139 7.67 -12.54 2.92
CA PHE A 139 7.52 -11.46 1.96
C PHE A 139 6.06 -11.01 1.85
N LEU A 140 5.11 -11.96 1.86
CA LEU A 140 3.68 -11.66 1.94
C LEU A 140 3.35 -10.86 3.21
N ARG A 141 3.89 -11.27 4.37
CA ARG A 141 3.75 -10.54 5.64
C ARG A 141 4.27 -9.11 5.53
N PHE A 142 5.47 -8.93 4.97
CA PHE A 142 6.03 -7.60 4.73
C PHE A 142 5.12 -6.73 3.84
N ILE A 143 4.58 -7.28 2.75
CA ILE A 143 3.64 -6.58 1.88
C ILE A 143 2.37 -6.17 2.64
N ILE A 144 1.79 -7.08 3.44
CA ILE A 144 0.58 -6.82 4.22
C ILE A 144 0.81 -5.65 5.19
N ILE A 145 1.91 -5.69 5.96
CA ILE A 145 2.27 -4.62 6.91
C ILE A 145 2.47 -3.28 6.17
N LEU A 146 3.15 -3.30 5.02
CA LEU A 146 3.35 -2.09 4.23
C LEU A 146 2.01 -1.53 3.72
N ALA A 147 1.11 -2.39 3.26
CA ALA A 147 -0.23 -1.99 2.79
C ALA A 147 -1.05 -1.35 3.92
N GLN A 148 -1.00 -1.87 5.16
CA GLN A 148 -1.64 -1.25 6.33
C GLN A 148 -1.15 0.19 6.53
N ASN A 149 0.17 0.39 6.55
CA ASN A 149 0.77 1.72 6.76
C ASN A 149 0.37 2.71 5.65
N ILE A 150 0.33 2.25 4.39
CA ILE A 150 -0.13 3.08 3.27
C ILE A 150 -1.62 3.42 3.43
N CYS A 151 -2.46 2.45 3.80
CA CYS A 151 -3.89 2.69 4.02
C CYS A 151 -4.12 3.71 5.14
N LEU A 152 -3.38 3.63 6.24
CA LEU A 152 -3.45 4.59 7.33
C LEU A 152 -3.13 6.01 6.85
N ILE A 153 -2.05 6.19 6.08
CA ILE A 153 -1.70 7.51 5.53
C ILE A 153 -2.76 7.97 4.51
N LYS A 154 -3.24 7.09 3.63
CA LYS A 154 -4.28 7.44 2.65
C LYS A 154 -5.61 7.80 3.29
N LYS A 155 -5.98 7.19 4.42
CA LYS A 155 -7.13 7.61 5.22
C LYS A 155 -7.06 9.09 5.58
N CYS A 156 -5.88 9.56 6.00
CA CYS A 156 -5.64 10.95 6.39
C CYS A 156 -5.59 11.90 5.17
N LEU A 157 -5.01 11.47 4.05
CA LEU A 157 -4.85 12.31 2.84
C LEU A 157 -6.12 12.40 1.98
N TYR A 158 -6.97 11.36 1.99
CA TYR A 158 -8.15 11.27 1.12
C TYR A 158 -9.42 11.19 1.95
N SER A 159 -9.86 12.32 2.52
CA SER A 159 -11.03 12.41 3.38
C SER A 159 -12.30 11.82 2.76
N GLN A 160 -12.52 12.00 1.45
CA GLN A 160 -13.67 11.45 0.72
C GLN A 160 -13.71 9.92 0.70
N PHE A 161 -12.57 9.26 0.91
CA PHE A 161 -12.42 7.80 0.89
C PHE A 161 -11.80 7.29 2.19
N SER A 162 -11.89 8.07 3.27
CA SER A 162 -11.26 7.72 4.54
C SER A 162 -11.79 6.41 5.09
N GLU A 163 -13.12 6.22 5.05
CA GLU A 163 -13.79 5.00 5.52
C GLU A 163 -13.32 3.77 4.76
N PHE A 164 -13.18 3.87 3.43
CA PHE A 164 -12.65 2.78 2.60
C PHE A 164 -11.24 2.37 3.02
N TYR A 165 -10.34 3.34 3.18
CA TYR A 165 -8.96 3.05 3.56
C TYR A 165 -8.83 2.59 5.02
N GLU A 166 -9.73 3.03 5.90
CA GLU A 166 -9.84 2.53 7.27
C GLU A 166 -10.26 1.07 7.31
N GLU A 167 -11.33 0.70 6.61
CA GLU A 167 -11.79 -0.68 6.55
C GLU A 167 -10.73 -1.58 5.89
N LEU A 168 -10.06 -1.10 4.84
CA LEU A 168 -8.98 -1.83 4.20
C LEU A 168 -7.78 -2.03 5.14
N GLU A 169 -7.43 -1.04 5.97
CA GLU A 169 -6.38 -1.18 6.99
C GLU A 169 -6.74 -2.24 8.03
N ILE A 170 -7.96 -2.19 8.58
CA ILE A 170 -8.47 -3.19 9.53
C ILE A 170 -8.41 -4.60 8.92
N ASN A 171 -8.82 -4.72 7.66
CA ASN A 171 -8.79 -5.97 6.91
C ASN A 171 -7.37 -6.52 6.73
N TYR A 172 -6.41 -5.67 6.37
CA TYR A 172 -5.01 -6.08 6.29
C TYR A 172 -4.42 -6.45 7.66
N ARG A 173 -4.80 -5.77 8.73
CA ARG A 173 -4.39 -6.09 10.11
C ARG A 173 -4.92 -7.44 10.55
N ALA A 174 -6.18 -7.75 10.28
CA ALA A 174 -6.75 -9.06 10.54
C ALA A 174 -6.02 -10.17 9.76
N LEU A 175 -5.65 -9.89 8.51
CA LEU A 175 -4.91 -10.83 7.67
C LEU A 175 -3.48 -11.08 8.15
N GLU A 176 -2.81 -10.05 8.67
CA GLU A 176 -1.49 -10.20 9.32
C GLU A 176 -1.58 -11.14 10.54
N VAL A 177 -2.55 -10.90 11.43
CA VAL A 177 -2.76 -11.76 12.61
C VAL A 177 -3.02 -13.21 12.20
N GLU A 178 -3.81 -13.42 11.16
CA GLU A 178 -4.07 -14.76 10.61
C GLU A 178 -2.79 -15.42 10.08
N LEU A 179 -1.95 -14.68 9.36
CA LEU A 179 -0.70 -15.18 8.80
C LEU A 179 0.35 -15.45 9.90
N ASP A 180 0.49 -14.57 10.87
CA ASP A 180 1.44 -14.71 11.99
C ASP A 180 1.11 -15.96 12.81
N GLY A 181 -0.18 -16.19 13.12
CA GLY A 181 -0.62 -17.42 13.77
C GLY A 181 -0.37 -18.70 12.98
N LEU A 182 -0.19 -18.62 11.65
CA LEU A 182 0.23 -19.76 10.82
C LEU A 182 1.75 -19.94 10.79
N LEU A 183 2.51 -18.84 10.84
CA LEU A 183 3.97 -18.87 10.89
C LEU A 183 4.47 -19.43 12.22
N GLU A 184 3.89 -18.99 13.34
CA GLU A 184 4.23 -19.45 14.69
C GLU A 184 3.98 -20.96 14.88
N LYS A 185 2.82 -21.45 14.43
CA LYS A 185 2.47 -22.89 14.50
C LYS A 185 3.47 -23.77 13.76
N ILE A 186 4.10 -23.27 12.70
CA ILE A 186 5.10 -24.01 11.92
C ILE A 186 6.48 -23.95 12.59
N SER A 187 6.83 -22.85 13.26
CA SER A 187 8.08 -22.76 14.03
C SER A 187 8.12 -23.71 15.22
N ASP A 188 6.98 -23.95 15.88
CA ASP A 188 6.89 -24.93 16.97
C ASP A 188 7.05 -26.39 16.49
N LEU A 189 6.80 -26.65 15.20
CA LEU A 189 6.97 -27.95 14.56
C LEU A 189 8.38 -28.17 13.98
N LYS A 190 9.22 -27.12 13.87
CA LYS A 190 10.53 -27.20 13.22
C LYS A 190 11.67 -26.66 14.10
N PHE A 191 12.27 -27.60 14.85
CA PHE A 191 13.64 -27.62 15.39
C PHE A 191 14.53 -26.35 15.33
N LYS A 192 15.03 -25.97 16.52
CA LYS A 192 16.36 -25.44 16.88
C LYS A 192 17.07 -24.42 15.96
N LYS A 193 17.15 -23.21 16.53
CA LYS A 193 18.13 -22.11 16.45
C LYS A 193 17.95 -21.02 15.38
N PRO A 194 18.19 -19.75 15.77
CA PRO A 194 17.67 -18.58 15.08
C PRO A 194 18.75 -17.89 14.24
N ILE A 195 18.43 -17.59 12.99
CA ILE A 195 19.17 -16.57 12.23
C ILE A 195 18.54 -15.23 12.61
N LYS A 196 19.35 -14.40 13.27
CA LYS A 196 19.03 -13.06 13.79
C LYS A 196 18.35 -12.20 12.72
N ARG A 197 17.16 -11.70 13.05
CA ARG A 197 16.32 -10.82 12.23
C ARG A 197 16.58 -9.34 12.56
N LEU A 198 16.17 -8.51 11.60
CA LEU A 198 16.09 -7.04 11.49
C LEU A 198 15.96 -6.17 12.76
N GLU A 199 15.61 -6.73 13.92
CA GLU A 199 15.42 -5.99 15.17
C GLU A 199 16.72 -5.37 15.71
N GLU A 200 17.90 -5.97 15.43
CA GLU A 200 19.20 -5.38 15.79
C GLU A 200 19.50 -4.08 15.00
N LYS A 201 18.85 -3.83 13.86
CA LYS A 201 19.03 -2.59 13.08
C LYS A 201 18.11 -1.44 13.49
N LEU A 202 17.17 -1.69 14.40
CA LEU A 202 16.27 -0.65 14.93
C LEU A 202 16.79 -0.03 16.23
N HIS A 203 17.86 -0.58 16.82
CA HIS A 203 18.49 -0.09 18.05
C HIS A 203 20.00 0.22 17.88
N SER A 204 20.46 0.38 16.64
CA SER A 204 21.79 0.88 16.29
C SER A 204 21.70 2.28 15.68
#